data_AF-A0A5S6QYY6-F1
#
_entry.id   AF-A0A5S6QYY6-F1
#
_cell.length_a   1.000
_cell.length_b   1.000
_cell.length_c   1.000
_cell.angle_alpha   90.00
_cell.angle_beta   90.00
_cell.angle_gamma   90.00
#
_symmetry.space_group_name_H-M   'P 1'
#
loop_
_entity.id
_entity.type
_entity.pdbx_description
1 polymer ?
#
loop_
_entity_poly.entity_id
_entity_poly.type
_entity_poly.pdbx_seq_one_letter_code
_entity_poly.pdbx_strand_id
1 'polypeptide(L)'
;MIEELRIEYDHSPPIYFPGKSLKGRLVIVMSKPCCVDAVQMFCLGEAFTRKVEAKNKISIGKFVLNAYSAREQFFHLFTELVSPDSSPMANGKVDKLFLQQPGEHSFPFEFCLPADCPQSFESNSGSIRYCCTAEVHRREADVGDDGSVKKVTKRLFTILNGIDLNVQARQESFCSEIQFSDRSCRHFICRLQVPNVRVVPGEYVSTKLKVIHVGKKEQVKEIVAQFVQKTTYVGYKTETKEPTFWEERRVLLQNETKQKPDEKNGTTTTLQWDAVQVPPTAPTIDCGCSLVRVHYEMLYHVITAKNQQQTFVVPLVVGIVPPRKRWPLFLANRNVDQTSEARRQVIEPLLNNYEDMPFPDVQEQHVAAQDVRSERELNHLPDPIYFKPHTIVYCQHTADAAEAKQNATGGGVFSLRWRKAQSIPAIVTAEYR
;
A
#
# COMPACT_ATOMS: atom_id res chain seq x y z
N MET A 1 28.22 13.89 -25.39
CA MET A 1 27.13 14.44 -24.55
C MET A 1 26.19 13.29 -24.21
N ILE A 2 25.78 13.17 -22.95
CA ILE A 2 24.82 12.13 -22.52
C ILE A 2 23.42 12.61 -22.83
N GLU A 3 22.73 11.95 -23.74
CA GLU A 3 21.35 12.26 -24.12
C GLU A 3 20.38 11.58 -23.17
N GLU A 4 20.56 10.27 -22.96
CA GLU A 4 19.69 9.45 -22.13
C GLU A 4 20.46 8.78 -21.00
N LEU A 5 19.84 8.73 -19.82
CA LEU A 5 20.34 8.03 -18.65
C LEU A 5 19.17 7.36 -17.94
N ARG A 6 19.13 6.02 -17.96
CA ARG A 6 18.00 5.26 -17.43
C ARG A 6 18.44 3.98 -16.74
N ILE A 7 17.74 3.65 -15.65
CA ILE A 7 17.92 2.39 -14.92
C ILE A 7 16.89 1.39 -15.44
N GLU A 8 17.32 0.20 -15.81
CA GLU A 8 16.45 -0.93 -16.15
C GLU A 8 16.59 -2.05 -15.12
N TYR A 9 15.48 -2.44 -14.51
CA TYR A 9 15.43 -3.58 -13.59
C TYR A 9 15.17 -4.87 -14.37
N ASP A 10 15.69 -5.99 -13.87
CA ASP A 10 15.44 -7.31 -14.49
C ASP A 10 13.97 -7.73 -14.36
N HIS A 11 13.31 -7.37 -13.26
CA HIS A 11 11.88 -7.61 -13.08
C HIS A 11 11.01 -6.49 -13.66
N SER A 12 9.94 -6.86 -14.37
CA SER A 12 8.91 -5.95 -14.87
C SER A 12 7.51 -6.53 -14.60
N PRO A 13 6.72 -5.94 -13.67
CA PRO A 13 7.04 -4.75 -12.84
C PRO A 13 8.20 -5.01 -11.86
N PRO A 14 8.92 -3.94 -11.42
CA PRO A 14 10.10 -4.06 -10.56
C PRO A 14 9.72 -4.34 -9.11
N ILE A 15 9.53 -5.61 -8.81
CA ILE A 15 9.04 -6.10 -7.52
C ILE A 15 10.02 -7.11 -6.96
N TYR A 16 10.34 -6.95 -5.68
CA TYR A 16 11.32 -7.77 -4.99
C TYR A 16 10.83 -8.14 -3.60
N PHE A 17 11.35 -9.25 -3.08
CA PHE A 17 11.18 -9.66 -1.68
C PHE A 17 12.42 -9.27 -0.88
N PRO A 18 12.28 -8.97 0.43
CA PRO A 18 13.42 -8.75 1.31
C PRO A 18 14.42 -9.91 1.26
N GLY A 19 15.71 -9.61 1.45
CA GLY A 19 16.78 -10.61 1.45
C GLY A 19 17.17 -11.15 0.06
N LYS A 20 16.50 -10.71 -1.02
CA LYS A 20 16.83 -11.09 -2.40
C LYS A 20 17.76 -10.07 -3.06
N SER A 21 18.46 -10.52 -4.10
CA SER A 21 19.24 -9.62 -4.96
C SER A 21 18.32 -8.82 -5.87
N LEU A 22 18.51 -7.52 -5.89
CA LEU A 22 17.99 -6.61 -6.90
C LEU A 22 19.03 -6.47 -8.00
N LYS A 23 18.67 -6.83 -9.23
CA LYS A 23 19.54 -6.81 -10.40
C LYS A 23 18.95 -5.95 -11.51
N GLY A 24 19.83 -5.43 -12.35
CA GLY A 24 19.45 -4.62 -13.48
C GLY A 24 20.66 -4.13 -14.26
N ARG A 25 20.41 -3.15 -15.13
CA ARG A 25 21.42 -2.48 -15.92
C ARG A 25 21.18 -0.97 -15.98
N LEU A 26 22.25 -0.21 -15.90
CA LEU A 26 22.26 1.22 -16.18
C LEU A 26 22.57 1.42 -17.67
N VAL A 27 21.69 2.13 -18.37
CA VAL A 27 21.86 2.45 -19.78
C VAL A 27 22.20 3.93 -19.93
N ILE A 28 23.30 4.20 -20.62
CA ILE A 28 23.83 5.54 -20.91
C ILE A 28 23.91 5.69 -22.43
N VAL A 29 23.13 6.61 -23.01
CA VAL A 29 23.17 6.90 -24.45
C VAL A 29 23.92 8.20 -24.67
N MET A 30 24.97 8.16 -25.49
CA MET A 30 25.82 9.31 -25.77
C MET A 30 25.88 9.60 -27.28
N SER A 31 25.57 10.83 -27.69
CA SER A 31 25.68 11.24 -29.10
C SER A 31 27.06 11.70 -29.52
N LYS A 32 27.91 12.04 -28.55
CA LYS A 32 29.29 12.50 -28.78
C LYS A 32 30.20 11.93 -27.70
N PRO A 33 31.51 11.75 -27.98
CA PRO A 33 32.51 11.41 -26.97
C PRO A 33 32.36 12.29 -25.73
N CYS A 34 32.49 11.70 -24.55
CA CYS A 34 32.39 12.41 -23.28
C CYS A 34 33.35 11.81 -22.27
N CYS A 35 34.13 12.63 -21.58
CA CYS A 35 34.98 12.17 -20.49
C CYS A 35 34.11 11.95 -19.24
N VAL A 36 33.74 10.69 -19.01
CA VAL A 36 33.06 10.26 -17.78
C VAL A 36 34.12 9.92 -16.73
N ASP A 37 34.12 10.64 -15.61
CA ASP A 37 35.08 10.45 -14.54
C ASP A 37 34.64 9.32 -13.59
N ALA A 38 33.34 9.24 -13.30
CA ALA A 38 32.76 8.20 -12.45
C ALA A 38 31.30 7.92 -12.80
N VAL A 39 30.90 6.65 -12.65
CA VAL A 39 29.50 6.21 -12.72
C VAL A 39 29.16 5.50 -11.43
N GLN A 40 28.26 6.09 -10.66
CA GLN A 40 27.90 5.64 -9.33
C GLN A 40 26.43 5.21 -9.28
N MET A 41 26.17 4.13 -8.56
CA MET A 41 24.82 3.61 -8.31
C MET A 41 24.57 3.58 -6.81
N PHE A 42 23.39 4.03 -6.42
CA PHE A 42 22.91 4.00 -5.04
C PHE A 42 21.59 3.23 -4.99
N CYS A 43 21.38 2.46 -3.93
CA CYS A 43 20.10 1.83 -3.63
C CYS A 43 19.67 2.28 -2.23
N LEU A 44 18.54 2.97 -2.15
CA LEU A 44 18.05 3.60 -0.93
C LEU A 44 16.68 3.02 -0.58
N GLY A 45 16.51 2.65 0.69
CA GLY A 45 15.23 2.27 1.28
C GLY A 45 14.94 3.13 2.49
N GLU A 46 13.78 3.79 2.52
CA GLU A 46 13.42 4.68 3.62
C GLU A 46 11.92 4.89 3.79
N ALA A 47 11.53 5.25 5.01
CA ALA A 47 10.24 5.83 5.30
C ALA A 47 10.36 7.35 5.49
N PHE A 48 9.33 8.06 5.07
CA PHE A 48 9.20 9.49 5.28
C PHE A 48 7.77 9.81 5.69
N THR A 49 7.61 10.67 6.69
CA THR A 49 6.30 11.19 7.14
C THR A 49 6.32 12.70 7.14
N ARG A 50 5.18 13.31 6.84
CA ARG A 50 5.01 14.76 6.89
C ARG A 50 3.58 15.14 7.19
N LYS A 51 3.41 16.11 8.09
CA LYS A 51 2.14 16.79 8.35
C LYS A 51 2.37 18.29 8.48
N VAL A 52 1.48 19.08 7.90
CA VAL A 52 1.48 20.54 8.06
C VAL A 52 0.15 20.94 8.67
N GLU A 53 0.19 21.68 9.79
CA GLU A 53 -0.98 22.18 10.48
C GLU A 53 -0.92 23.71 10.58
N ALA A 54 -2.00 24.38 10.20
CA ALA A 54 -2.15 25.80 10.47
C ALA A 54 -2.68 26.00 11.90
N LYS A 55 -1.94 26.76 12.73
CA LYS A 55 -2.47 27.27 14.00
C LYS A 55 -2.95 28.71 13.82
N ASN A 56 -4.22 28.92 14.13
CA ASN A 56 -4.76 30.27 14.30
C ASN A 56 -4.23 30.85 15.60
N LYS A 57 -3.42 31.92 15.51
CA LYS A 57 -3.20 32.78 16.68
C LYS A 57 -4.37 33.76 16.78
N ILE A 58 -4.79 34.03 18.02
CA ILE A 58 -5.88 34.95 18.38
C ILE A 58 -5.52 36.41 17.99
N SER A 59 -4.25 36.71 17.69
CA SER A 59 -3.82 38.00 17.15
C SER A 59 -3.96 38.06 15.62
N ILE A 60 -4.82 38.97 15.17
CA ILE A 60 -5.13 39.38 13.79
C ILE A 60 -4.01 39.07 12.78
N GLY A 61 -4.31 38.16 11.82
CA GLY A 61 -3.65 38.12 10.50
C GLY A 61 -2.39 37.27 10.31
N LYS A 62 -1.82 36.62 11.35
CA LYS A 62 -0.65 35.74 11.18
C LYS A 62 -0.99 34.27 11.43
N PHE A 63 -1.05 33.48 10.36
CA PHE A 63 -1.07 32.02 10.42
C PHE A 63 0.34 31.52 10.72
N VAL A 64 0.49 30.68 11.75
CA VAL A 64 1.73 29.95 11.99
C VAL A 64 1.53 28.52 11.49
N LEU A 65 2.35 28.08 10.55
CA LEU A 65 2.36 26.70 10.08
C LEU A 65 3.30 25.87 10.94
N ASN A 66 2.77 24.87 11.63
CA ASN A 66 3.58 23.83 12.24
C ASN A 66 3.82 22.74 11.20
N ALA A 67 5.09 22.45 10.93
CA ALA A 67 5.49 21.31 10.12
C ALA A 67 6.07 20.22 11.03
N TYR A 68 5.59 19.00 10.82
CA TYR A 68 6.05 17.78 11.47
C TYR A 68 6.60 16.87 10.38
N SER A 69 7.77 16.29 10.60
CA SER A 69 8.33 15.30 9.67
C SER A 69 9.28 14.35 10.37
N ALA A 70 9.43 13.16 9.81
CA ALA A 70 10.45 12.21 10.20
C ALA A 70 10.93 11.42 8.98
N ARG A 71 12.16 10.92 9.06
CA ARG A 71 12.77 10.04 8.07
C ARG A 71 13.45 8.89 8.79
N GLU A 72 13.23 7.69 8.31
CA GLU A 72 13.85 6.46 8.80
C GLU A 72 14.47 5.77 7.61
N GLN A 73 15.79 5.64 7.62
CA GLN A 73 16.52 4.97 6.55
C GLN A 73 16.73 3.52 6.94
N PHE A 74 16.23 2.58 6.12
CA PHE A 74 16.44 1.15 6.32
C PHE A 74 17.80 0.71 5.80
N PHE A 75 18.19 1.22 4.64
CA PHE A 75 19.50 0.98 4.04
C PHE A 75 19.88 2.05 3.04
N HIS A 76 21.17 2.17 2.79
CA HIS A 76 21.75 2.98 1.71
C HIS A 76 22.97 2.25 1.18
N LEU A 77 22.79 1.51 0.09
CA LEU A 77 23.82 0.71 -0.56
C LEU A 77 24.43 1.49 -1.71
N PHE A 78 25.69 1.19 -2.03
CA PHE A 78 26.47 1.89 -3.04
C PHE A 78 27.29 0.89 -3.87
N THR A 79 27.40 1.14 -5.17
CA THR A 79 28.39 0.51 -6.03
C THR A 79 28.89 1.50 -7.08
N GLU A 80 30.15 1.36 -7.46
CA GLU A 80 30.79 2.16 -8.50
C GLU A 80 30.99 1.29 -9.74
N LEU A 81 30.36 1.67 -10.85
CA LEU A 81 30.39 0.92 -12.11
C LEU A 81 31.60 1.31 -12.97
N VAL A 82 32.05 2.57 -12.87
CA VAL A 82 33.23 3.10 -13.53
C VAL A 82 33.97 3.97 -12.54
N SER A 83 35.26 3.67 -12.32
CA SER A 83 36.08 4.26 -11.27
C SER A 83 37.21 5.10 -11.86
N PRO A 84 37.62 6.19 -11.17
CA PRO A 84 38.73 7.02 -11.61
C PRO A 84 40.08 6.29 -11.66
N ASP A 85 40.28 5.21 -10.90
CA ASP A 85 41.63 4.73 -10.57
C ASP A 85 41.94 3.28 -11.01
N SER A 86 41.09 2.62 -11.81
CA SER A 86 41.31 1.22 -12.18
C SER A 86 42.13 1.05 -13.47
N SER A 87 43.35 0.54 -13.32
CA SER A 87 44.05 -0.20 -14.38
C SER A 87 43.21 -1.43 -14.81
N PRO A 88 43.33 -1.92 -16.06
CA PRO A 88 42.40 -2.88 -16.69
C PRO A 88 42.34 -4.29 -16.07
N MET A 89 42.93 -4.52 -14.90
CA MET A 89 43.11 -5.85 -14.31
C MET A 89 42.50 -6.04 -12.92
N ALA A 90 41.59 -5.14 -12.50
CA ALA A 90 40.81 -5.30 -11.29
C ALA A 90 39.33 -5.61 -11.63
N ASN A 91 39.01 -6.91 -11.70
CA ASN A 91 37.70 -7.52 -11.40
C ASN A 91 36.46 -6.68 -11.77
N GLY A 92 36.04 -6.76 -13.04
CA GLY A 92 34.70 -6.37 -13.49
C GLY A 92 34.45 -4.87 -13.69
N LYS A 93 35.44 -4.01 -13.46
CA LYS A 93 35.35 -2.56 -13.73
C LYS A 93 35.67 -2.26 -15.19
N VAL A 94 34.83 -1.46 -15.84
CA VAL A 94 35.01 -1.06 -17.24
C VAL A 94 36.01 0.09 -17.34
N ASP A 95 36.96 -0.02 -18.27
CA ASP A 95 37.97 1.01 -18.55
C ASP A 95 37.30 2.35 -18.89
N LYS A 96 37.82 3.46 -18.34
CA LYS A 96 37.39 4.83 -18.68
C LYS A 96 37.34 5.09 -20.18
N LEU A 97 38.24 4.45 -20.93
CA LEU A 97 38.34 4.56 -22.38
C LEU A 97 37.09 4.05 -23.11
N PHE A 98 36.32 3.13 -22.51
CA PHE A 98 35.11 2.57 -23.12
C PHE A 98 33.99 3.61 -23.27
N LEU A 99 33.87 4.53 -22.31
CA LEU A 99 32.85 5.59 -22.32
C LEU A 99 33.21 6.82 -23.18
N GLN A 100 34.33 6.77 -23.90
CA GLN A 100 34.71 7.84 -24.83
C GLN A 100 34.06 7.68 -26.21
N GLN A 101 33.40 6.55 -26.50
CA GLN A 101 32.73 6.34 -27.78
C GLN A 101 31.25 6.73 -27.73
N PRO A 102 30.72 7.42 -28.75
CA PRO A 102 29.27 7.58 -28.92
C PRO A 102 28.58 6.22 -29.00
N GLY A 103 27.32 6.17 -28.58
CA GLY A 103 26.50 4.96 -28.62
C GLY A 103 25.77 4.69 -27.31
N GLU A 104 25.13 3.53 -27.26
CA GLU A 104 24.46 3.00 -26.08
C GLU A 104 25.43 2.12 -25.28
N HIS A 105 25.63 2.46 -24.02
CA HIS A 105 26.46 1.72 -23.07
C HIS A 105 25.59 1.15 -21.97
N SER A 106 25.79 -0.12 -21.65
CA SER A 106 24.99 -0.83 -20.66
C SER A 106 25.88 -1.45 -19.59
N PHE A 107 25.60 -1.13 -18.32
CA PHE A 107 26.39 -1.59 -17.18
C PHE A 107 25.49 -2.37 -16.21
N PRO A 108 25.72 -3.67 -16.01
CA PRO A 108 24.96 -4.43 -15.03
C PRO A 108 25.27 -3.96 -13.61
N PHE A 109 24.28 -4.01 -12.74
CA PHE A 109 24.44 -3.75 -11.31
C PHE A 109 23.65 -4.76 -10.49
N GLU A 110 24.11 -5.01 -9.27
CA GLU A 110 23.44 -5.89 -8.30
C GLU A 110 23.55 -5.29 -6.90
N PHE A 111 22.45 -5.33 -6.16
CA PHE A 111 22.38 -4.98 -4.75
C PHE A 111 21.72 -6.11 -3.97
N CYS A 112 22.32 -6.50 -2.84
CA CYS A 112 21.69 -7.44 -1.90
C CYS A 112 20.76 -6.67 -0.96
N LEU A 113 19.44 -6.89 -1.07
CA LEU A 113 18.47 -6.22 -0.21
C LEU A 113 18.50 -6.80 1.21
N PRO A 114 18.41 -5.98 2.27
CA PRO A 114 18.26 -6.48 3.64
C PRO A 114 17.00 -7.35 3.81
N ALA A 115 17.05 -8.29 4.75
CA ALA A 115 15.95 -9.23 5.01
C ALA A 115 14.77 -8.61 5.78
N ASP A 116 14.97 -7.46 6.39
CA ASP A 116 14.03 -6.76 7.28
C ASP A 116 13.37 -5.54 6.63
N CYS A 117 13.53 -5.35 5.32
CA CYS A 117 12.91 -4.25 4.59
C CYS A 117 11.38 -4.27 4.72
N PRO A 118 10.73 -3.21 5.23
CA PRO A 118 9.28 -3.18 5.34
C PRO A 118 8.56 -3.13 3.98
N GLN A 119 7.26 -3.44 3.99
CA GLN A 119 6.40 -3.36 2.82
C GLN A 119 6.36 -1.94 2.22
N SER A 120 6.49 -1.82 0.90
CA SER A 120 6.32 -0.52 0.22
C SER A 120 4.90 0.03 0.38
N PHE A 121 4.82 1.35 0.61
CA PHE A 121 3.57 2.03 0.93
C PHE A 121 3.59 3.49 0.48
N GLU A 122 2.45 4.00 0.02
CA GLU A 122 2.26 5.40 -0.36
C GLU A 122 0.97 5.96 0.24
N SER A 123 1.06 7.19 0.78
CA SER A 123 -0.07 8.00 1.20
C SER A 123 0.29 9.50 1.15
N ASN A 124 -0.68 10.36 1.47
CA ASN A 124 -0.46 11.80 1.50
C ASN A 124 0.42 12.26 2.68
N SER A 125 0.35 11.55 3.81
CA SER A 125 1.06 11.92 5.05
C SER A 125 2.31 11.10 5.31
N GLY A 126 2.56 10.04 4.54
CA GLY A 126 3.78 9.27 4.66
C GLY A 126 3.97 8.24 3.55
N SER A 127 5.18 7.69 3.49
CA SER A 127 5.59 6.74 2.45
C SER A 127 6.68 5.81 2.98
N ILE A 128 6.80 4.64 2.37
CA ILE A 128 7.89 3.67 2.50
C ILE A 128 8.35 3.39 1.07
N ARG A 129 9.48 3.99 0.68
CA ARG A 129 9.98 4.04 -0.70
C ARG A 129 11.33 3.35 -0.83
N TYR A 130 11.50 2.73 -1.99
CA TYR A 130 12.76 2.14 -2.40
C TYR A 130 13.10 2.60 -3.81
N CYS A 131 14.34 3.00 -4.03
CA CYS A 131 14.80 3.43 -5.34
C CYS A 131 16.27 3.09 -5.59
N CYS A 132 16.60 2.94 -6.87
CA CYS A 132 17.97 3.11 -7.32
C CYS A 132 18.14 4.49 -7.94
N THR A 133 19.28 5.11 -7.65
CA THR A 133 19.70 6.37 -8.24
C THR A 133 21.04 6.13 -8.92
N ALA A 134 21.20 6.60 -10.15
CA ALA A 134 22.48 6.60 -10.85
C ALA A 134 22.98 8.02 -11.01
N GLU A 135 24.27 8.20 -10.78
CA GLU A 135 24.95 9.49 -10.86
C GLU A 135 26.15 9.35 -11.81
N VAL A 136 26.14 10.15 -12.88
CA VAL A 136 27.25 10.20 -13.85
C VAL A 136 27.97 11.53 -13.68
N HIS A 137 29.23 11.45 -13.29
CA HIS A 137 30.12 12.59 -13.11
C HIS A 137 31.01 12.75 -14.33
N ARG A 138 31.03 13.95 -14.90
CA ARG A 138 31.87 14.28 -16.06
C ARG A 138 32.56 15.63 -15.88
N ARG A 139 33.74 15.77 -16.49
CA ARG A 139 34.43 17.04 -16.69
C ARG A 139 34.04 17.63 -18.04
N GLU A 140 33.67 18.90 -18.06
CA GLU A 140 33.44 19.64 -19.30
C GLU A 140 34.76 20.26 -19.77
N ALA A 141 35.12 20.10 -21.04
CA ALA A 141 36.41 20.58 -21.55
C ALA A 141 36.49 22.12 -21.59
N ASP A 142 35.34 22.80 -21.66
CA ASP A 142 35.23 24.25 -21.87
C ASP A 142 34.92 25.05 -20.59
N VAL A 143 34.72 24.36 -19.46
CA VAL A 143 34.50 24.98 -18.14
C VAL A 143 35.74 24.67 -17.31
N GLY A 144 36.41 25.69 -16.77
CA GLY A 144 37.66 25.55 -16.02
C GLY A 144 37.57 24.60 -14.80
N ASP A 145 38.62 24.58 -13.99
CA ASP A 145 38.96 23.61 -12.92
C ASP A 145 37.86 23.26 -11.87
N ASP A 146 36.70 23.94 -11.89
CA ASP A 146 35.56 23.78 -10.97
C ASP A 146 34.29 23.17 -11.64
N GLY A 147 34.33 22.85 -12.94
CA GLY A 147 33.15 22.53 -13.76
C GLY A 147 32.71 21.05 -13.82
N SER A 148 32.56 20.35 -12.70
CA SER A 148 32.02 18.98 -12.74
C SER A 148 30.50 18.99 -13.01
N VAL A 149 30.06 18.42 -14.13
CA VAL A 149 28.63 18.30 -14.45
C VAL A 149 28.14 16.92 -14.00
N LYS A 150 27.08 16.91 -13.20
CA LYS A 150 26.44 15.70 -12.68
C LYS A 150 25.10 15.46 -13.36
N LYS A 151 24.94 14.30 -14.01
CA LYS A 151 23.64 13.83 -14.53
C LYS A 151 23.10 12.74 -13.62
N VAL A 152 21.82 12.81 -13.28
CA VAL A 152 21.18 11.90 -12.33
C VAL A 152 19.98 11.23 -12.98
N THR A 153 19.73 9.97 -12.67
CA THR A 153 18.46 9.29 -12.95
C THR A 153 18.03 8.52 -11.71
N LYS A 154 16.73 8.35 -11.53
CA LYS A 154 16.14 7.67 -10.36
C LYS A 154 14.98 6.80 -10.81
N ARG A 155 14.94 5.56 -10.32
CA ARG A 155 13.83 4.64 -10.59
C ARG A 155 13.40 3.93 -9.32
N LEU A 156 12.10 3.94 -9.02
CA LEU A 156 11.54 3.28 -7.84
C LEU A 156 11.21 1.80 -8.12
N PHE A 157 11.19 1.00 -7.07
CA PHE A 157 10.76 -0.40 -7.10
C PHE A 157 9.92 -0.73 -5.85
N THR A 158 9.17 -1.83 -5.91
CA THR A 158 8.32 -2.29 -4.80
C THR A 158 9.00 -3.41 -4.02
N ILE A 159 8.99 -3.30 -2.69
CA ILE A 159 9.25 -4.40 -1.78
C ILE A 159 7.92 -5.00 -1.32
N LEU A 160 7.77 -6.30 -1.56
CA LEU A 160 6.68 -7.11 -1.03
C LEU A 160 7.16 -7.84 0.23
N ASN A 161 6.82 -7.30 1.39
CA ASN A 161 7.05 -7.89 2.71
C ASN A 161 5.75 -7.91 3.52
N GLY A 162 4.76 -8.66 3.02
CA GLY A 162 3.48 -8.80 3.68
C GLY A 162 3.40 -9.99 4.63
N ILE A 163 2.32 -10.03 5.41
CA ILE A 163 2.08 -11.10 6.39
C ILE A 163 1.60 -12.36 5.67
N ASP A 164 2.29 -13.48 5.92
CA ASP A 164 1.76 -14.82 5.62
C ASP A 164 0.75 -15.22 6.70
N LEU A 165 -0.51 -15.42 6.30
CA LEU A 165 -1.59 -15.71 7.24
C LEU A 165 -1.50 -17.12 7.85
N ASN A 166 -0.62 -17.99 7.36
CA ASN A 166 -0.41 -19.35 7.85
C ASN A 166 0.63 -19.47 8.97
N VAL A 167 1.54 -18.51 9.13
CA VAL A 167 2.69 -18.62 10.05
C VAL A 167 2.29 -18.44 11.52
N GLN A 168 1.25 -17.66 11.81
CA GLN A 168 0.79 -17.40 13.18
C GLN A 168 -0.67 -17.80 13.35
N ALA A 169 -0.97 -18.62 14.35
CA ALA A 169 -2.33 -18.88 14.79
C ALA A 169 -2.85 -17.65 15.57
N ARG A 170 -3.64 -16.81 14.91
CA ARG A 170 -4.37 -15.68 15.52
C ARG A 170 -5.86 -15.90 15.34
N GLN A 171 -6.66 -15.12 16.07
CA GLN A 171 -8.11 -15.14 15.96
C GLN A 171 -8.56 -14.99 14.50
N GLU A 172 -9.33 -15.97 14.01
CA GLU A 172 -9.78 -16.00 12.62
C GLU A 172 -11.16 -15.37 12.44
N SER A 173 -12.00 -15.41 13.48
CA SER A 173 -13.36 -14.89 13.45
C SER A 173 -13.58 -13.84 14.55
N PHE A 174 -14.47 -12.89 14.29
CA PHE A 174 -14.89 -11.89 15.26
C PHE A 174 -16.39 -12.00 15.52
N CYS A 175 -16.78 -11.92 16.79
CA CYS A 175 -18.18 -11.87 17.22
C CYS A 175 -18.33 -10.78 18.26
N SER A 176 -19.41 -10.00 18.15
CA SER A 176 -19.71 -8.93 19.11
C SER A 176 -21.21 -8.77 19.26
N GLU A 177 -21.65 -8.52 20.50
CA GLU A 177 -23.02 -8.14 20.80
C GLU A 177 -23.01 -6.76 21.46
N ILE A 178 -23.82 -5.84 20.95
CA ILE A 178 -24.05 -4.53 21.53
C ILE A 178 -25.53 -4.41 21.87
N GLN A 179 -25.79 -4.03 23.11
CA GLN A 179 -27.12 -3.69 23.59
C GLN A 179 -27.17 -2.20 23.90
N PHE A 180 -28.20 -1.51 23.42
CA PHE A 180 -28.35 -0.08 23.67
C PHE A 180 -29.82 0.33 23.62
N SER A 181 -30.11 1.46 24.26
CA SER A 181 -31.41 2.09 24.16
C SER A 181 -31.34 3.37 23.34
N ASP A 182 -32.35 3.61 22.51
CA ASP A 182 -32.46 4.88 21.80
C ASP A 182 -32.96 6.00 22.73
N ARG A 183 -32.99 7.24 22.22
CA ARG A 183 -33.54 8.41 22.95
C ARG A 183 -35.03 8.27 23.34
N SER A 184 -35.74 7.28 22.82
CA SER A 184 -37.13 6.96 23.16
C SER A 184 -37.22 5.76 24.13
N CYS A 185 -36.12 5.39 24.79
CA CYS A 185 -36.02 4.26 25.71
C CYS A 185 -36.33 2.89 25.09
N ARG A 186 -36.12 2.76 23.78
CA ARG A 186 -36.35 1.51 23.05
C ARG A 186 -35.09 0.69 22.99
N HIS A 187 -35.21 -0.60 23.26
CA HIS A 187 -34.06 -1.48 23.43
C HIS A 187 -33.73 -2.19 22.12
N PHE A 188 -32.45 -2.13 21.75
CA PHE A 188 -31.88 -2.79 20.59
C PHE A 188 -30.80 -3.77 21.03
N ILE A 189 -30.77 -4.96 20.43
CA ILE A 189 -29.71 -5.95 20.57
C ILE A 189 -29.15 -6.21 19.18
N CYS A 190 -27.90 -5.83 18.95
CA CYS A 190 -27.21 -6.03 17.70
C CYS A 190 -26.14 -7.11 17.89
N ARG A 191 -26.16 -8.16 17.06
CA ARG A 191 -25.20 -9.26 17.05
C ARG A 191 -24.47 -9.30 15.72
N LEU A 192 -23.16 -9.10 15.77
CA LEU A 192 -22.27 -9.14 14.62
C LEU A 192 -21.43 -10.42 14.64
N GLN A 193 -21.34 -11.10 13.50
CA GLN A 193 -20.47 -12.24 13.27
C GLN A 193 -19.72 -12.06 11.96
N VAL A 194 -18.38 -12.08 12.04
CA VAL A 194 -17.46 -12.03 10.91
C VAL A 194 -16.61 -13.29 10.94
N PRO A 195 -16.81 -14.25 10.03
CA PRO A 195 -16.10 -15.54 10.07
C PRO A 195 -14.61 -15.43 9.81
N ASN A 196 -14.17 -14.46 9.00
CA ASN A 196 -12.77 -14.27 8.62
C ASN A 196 -12.34 -12.80 8.81
N VAL A 197 -11.45 -12.55 9.76
CA VAL A 197 -10.84 -11.23 9.99
C VAL A 197 -9.40 -11.12 9.47
N ARG A 198 -8.89 -12.21 8.92
CA ARG A 198 -7.57 -12.28 8.29
C ARG A 198 -7.82 -12.56 6.82
N VAL A 199 -7.46 -11.66 5.93
CA VAL A 199 -7.90 -11.68 4.54
C VAL A 199 -6.76 -11.29 3.62
N VAL A 200 -6.85 -11.63 2.34
CA VAL A 200 -5.91 -11.16 1.31
C VAL A 200 -6.63 -10.27 0.29
N PRO A 201 -5.94 -9.38 -0.44
CA PRO A 201 -6.56 -8.64 -1.52
C PRO A 201 -7.19 -9.59 -2.55
N GLY A 202 -8.38 -9.22 -3.02
CA GLY A 202 -9.21 -10.01 -3.94
C GLY A 202 -10.11 -11.05 -3.28
N GLU A 203 -9.87 -11.37 -2.00
CA GLU A 203 -10.75 -12.22 -1.21
C GLU A 203 -12.00 -11.46 -0.71
N TYR A 204 -13.09 -12.19 -0.54
CA TYR A 204 -14.34 -11.68 -0.04
C TYR A 204 -14.52 -11.81 1.49
N VAL A 205 -14.93 -10.73 2.15
CA VAL A 205 -15.28 -10.69 3.58
C VAL A 205 -16.80 -10.80 3.75
N SER A 206 -17.30 -11.94 4.20
CA SER A 206 -18.73 -12.12 4.50
C SER A 206 -19.04 -11.76 5.96
N THR A 207 -20.21 -11.15 6.19
CA THR A 207 -20.62 -10.70 7.52
C THR A 207 -22.10 -10.92 7.75
N LYS A 208 -22.45 -11.38 8.95
CA LYS A 208 -23.82 -11.50 9.44
C LYS A 208 -24.07 -10.54 10.59
N LEU A 209 -25.03 -9.65 10.42
CA LEU A 209 -25.50 -8.73 11.46
C LEU A 209 -26.98 -8.99 11.73
N LYS A 210 -27.31 -9.30 12.98
CA LYS A 210 -28.69 -9.46 13.45
C LYS A 210 -29.02 -8.32 14.39
N VAL A 211 -30.01 -7.52 14.05
CA VAL A 211 -30.55 -6.44 14.88
C VAL A 211 -31.93 -6.86 15.39
N ILE A 212 -32.10 -6.86 16.70
CA ILE A 212 -33.34 -7.21 17.40
C ILE A 212 -33.82 -5.94 18.11
N HIS A 213 -35.10 -5.64 18.01
CA HIS A 213 -35.70 -4.46 18.62
C HIS A 213 -37.07 -4.78 19.21
N VAL A 214 -37.47 -4.05 20.23
CA VAL A 214 -38.71 -4.32 20.99
C VAL A 214 -39.81 -3.35 20.55
N GLY A 215 -40.49 -3.64 19.41
CA GLY A 215 -41.70 -2.91 19.04
C GLY A 215 -42.08 -2.95 17.56
N LYS A 216 -43.38 -3.06 17.26
CA LYS A 216 -43.94 -3.23 15.89
C LYS A 216 -43.73 -2.04 14.93
N LYS A 217 -43.35 -0.86 15.43
CA LYS A 217 -43.19 0.38 14.63
C LYS A 217 -41.73 0.86 14.55
N GLU A 218 -40.81 0.11 15.13
CA GLU A 218 -39.43 0.52 15.28
C GLU A 218 -38.62 0.06 14.09
N GLN A 219 -37.80 0.95 13.55
CA GLN A 219 -37.07 0.67 12.33
C GLN A 219 -35.64 1.15 12.46
N VAL A 220 -34.72 0.27 12.06
CA VAL A 220 -33.37 0.67 11.68
C VAL A 220 -33.51 1.50 10.41
N LYS A 221 -33.05 2.75 10.45
CA LYS A 221 -33.14 3.67 9.31
C LYS A 221 -32.22 3.22 8.19
N GLU A 222 -30.99 2.94 8.58
CA GLU A 222 -29.89 2.70 7.66
C GLU A 222 -28.81 1.90 8.36
N ILE A 223 -28.20 0.99 7.62
CA ILE A 223 -26.98 0.32 8.06
C ILE A 223 -25.91 0.54 7.02
N VAL A 224 -24.76 1.04 7.48
CA VAL A 224 -23.62 1.36 6.63
C VAL A 224 -22.45 0.46 7.01
N ALA A 225 -21.85 -0.18 6.03
CA ALA A 225 -20.64 -0.95 6.19
C ALA A 225 -19.48 -0.29 5.42
N GLN A 226 -18.34 -0.11 6.08
CA GLN A 226 -17.17 0.56 5.52
C GLN A 226 -15.91 -0.28 5.73
N PHE A 227 -15.16 -0.52 4.66
CA PHE A 227 -13.80 -1.03 4.73
C PHE A 227 -12.84 0.15 4.83
N VAL A 228 -12.16 0.27 5.96
CA VAL A 228 -11.34 1.43 6.31
C VAL A 228 -9.88 1.02 6.47
N GLN A 229 -8.99 1.74 5.80
CA GLN A 229 -7.56 1.70 6.06
C GLN A 229 -7.24 2.77 7.11
N LYS A 230 -6.61 2.35 8.21
CA LYS A 230 -6.14 3.19 9.30
C LYS A 230 -4.62 3.24 9.25
N THR A 231 -4.08 4.41 8.95
CA THR A 231 -2.63 4.62 8.87
C THR A 231 -2.19 5.54 10.00
N THR A 232 -1.26 5.09 10.82
CA THR A 232 -0.68 5.91 11.90
C THR A 232 0.72 6.32 11.54
N TYR A 233 1.06 7.56 11.87
CA TYR A 233 2.34 8.17 11.55
C TYR A 233 2.99 8.76 12.78
N VAL A 234 4.32 8.77 12.76
CA VAL A 234 5.17 9.47 13.73
C VAL A 234 5.97 10.53 12.99
N GLY A 235 6.05 11.73 13.55
CA GLY A 235 6.84 12.83 13.01
C GLY A 235 7.32 13.73 14.14
N TYR A 236 8.34 14.53 13.87
CA TYR A 236 8.91 15.43 14.87
C TYR A 236 8.72 16.88 14.43
N LYS A 237 8.38 17.74 15.37
CA LYS A 237 8.31 19.18 15.11
C LYS A 237 9.73 19.71 14.82
N THR A 238 9.91 20.48 13.75
CA THR A 238 11.24 20.96 13.32
C THR A 238 11.99 21.72 14.42
N GLU A 239 11.27 22.58 15.16
CA GLU A 239 11.83 23.47 16.18
C GLU A 239 12.13 22.76 17.51
N THR A 240 11.17 22.00 18.03
CA THR A 240 11.24 21.45 19.40
C THR A 240 11.72 20.01 19.44
N LYS A 241 11.77 19.32 18.29
CA LYS A 241 12.04 17.87 18.18
C LYS A 241 11.10 16.99 19.00
N GLU A 242 9.96 17.53 19.42
CA GLU A 242 8.93 16.77 20.13
C GLU A 242 8.25 15.79 19.17
N PRO A 243 8.03 14.52 19.59
CA PRO A 243 7.29 13.57 18.80
C PRO A 243 5.83 13.97 18.72
N THR A 244 5.26 13.84 17.53
CA THR A 244 3.84 14.04 17.25
C THR A 244 3.34 12.81 16.51
N PHE A 245 2.19 12.32 16.96
CA PHE A 245 1.53 11.15 16.40
C PHE A 245 0.25 11.61 15.73
N TRP A 246 -0.04 11.09 14.54
CA TRP A 246 -1.32 11.33 13.89
C TRP A 246 -1.82 10.10 13.16
N GLU A 247 -3.12 10.10 12.91
CA GLU A 247 -3.83 9.00 12.27
C GLU A 247 -4.61 9.52 11.07
N GLU A 248 -4.56 8.79 9.97
CA GLU A 248 -5.44 8.98 8.83
C GLU A 248 -6.33 7.76 8.66
N ARG A 249 -7.63 7.99 8.47
CA ARG A 249 -8.60 6.96 8.11
C ARG A 249 -9.10 7.19 6.69
N ARG A 250 -8.92 6.19 5.84
CA ARG A 250 -9.40 6.21 4.46
C ARG A 250 -10.43 5.12 4.26
N VAL A 251 -11.67 5.51 3.96
CA VAL A 251 -12.71 4.58 3.52
C VAL A 251 -12.36 4.11 2.11
N LEU A 252 -12.06 2.82 1.95
CA LEU A 252 -11.71 2.20 0.67
C LEU A 252 -12.95 1.73 -0.08
N LEU A 253 -13.91 1.16 0.65
CA LEU A 253 -15.18 0.68 0.13
C LEU A 253 -16.30 1.01 1.11
N GLN A 254 -17.48 1.30 0.58
CA GLN A 254 -18.68 1.56 1.37
C GLN A 254 -19.89 0.89 0.73
N ASN A 255 -20.78 0.40 1.58
CA ASN A 255 -22.08 -0.12 1.21
C ASN A 255 -23.12 0.36 2.22
N GLU A 256 -24.27 0.77 1.70
CA GLU A 256 -25.36 1.36 2.46
C GLU A 256 -26.62 0.56 2.16
N THR A 257 -27.31 0.13 3.20
CA THR A 257 -28.59 -0.54 3.09
C THR A 257 -29.64 0.28 3.84
N LYS A 258 -30.54 0.91 3.08
CA LYS A 258 -31.73 1.56 3.63
C LYS A 258 -32.80 0.49 3.82
N GLN A 259 -33.12 0.18 5.07
CA GLN A 259 -34.13 -0.82 5.38
C GLN A 259 -35.52 -0.21 5.21
N LYS A 260 -36.38 -0.91 4.44
CA LYS A 260 -37.84 -0.81 4.60
C LYS A 260 -38.27 -1.91 5.56
N PRO A 261 -39.30 -1.70 6.38
CA PRO A 261 -39.71 -2.65 7.42
C PRO A 261 -39.99 -4.03 6.81
N ASP A 262 -39.46 -5.07 7.44
CA ASP A 262 -39.78 -6.46 7.09
C ASP A 262 -41.21 -6.77 7.58
N GLU A 263 -42.16 -6.87 6.65
CA GLU A 263 -43.59 -7.04 6.95
C GLU A 263 -43.89 -8.36 7.69
N LYS A 264 -42.97 -9.33 7.67
CA LYS A 264 -43.18 -10.67 8.24
C LYS A 264 -42.59 -10.84 9.64
N ASN A 265 -41.60 -10.04 10.05
CA ASN A 265 -40.91 -10.14 11.35
C ASN A 265 -40.66 -8.75 11.96
N GLY A 266 -41.71 -8.14 12.51
CA GLY A 266 -41.68 -6.74 12.99
C GLY A 266 -40.83 -6.43 14.23
N THR A 267 -39.90 -7.29 14.64
CA THR A 267 -39.00 -7.12 15.80
C THR A 267 -37.56 -7.59 15.56
N THR A 268 -37.25 -8.18 14.40
CA THR A 268 -35.91 -8.71 14.12
C THR A 268 -35.55 -8.48 12.66
N THR A 269 -34.48 -7.72 12.45
CA THR A 269 -33.84 -7.50 11.16
C THR A 269 -32.55 -8.32 11.09
N THR A 270 -32.47 -9.28 10.18
CA THR A 270 -31.20 -9.98 9.89
C THR A 270 -30.66 -9.50 8.56
N LEU A 271 -29.44 -8.99 8.57
CA LEU A 271 -28.70 -8.58 7.40
C LEU A 271 -27.50 -9.49 7.22
N GLN A 272 -27.37 -10.02 6.02
CA GLN A 272 -26.16 -10.63 5.54
C GLN A 272 -25.61 -9.69 4.49
N TRP A 273 -24.42 -9.15 4.73
CA TRP A 273 -23.72 -8.50 3.64
C TRP A 273 -23.12 -9.56 2.77
N ASP A 274 -23.50 -9.50 1.48
CA ASP A 274 -22.74 -10.12 0.43
C ASP A 274 -21.28 -9.70 0.58
N ALA A 275 -20.46 -10.72 0.77
CA ALA A 275 -19.02 -10.76 0.59
C ALA A 275 -18.42 -9.43 0.04
N VAL A 276 -17.61 -8.73 0.84
CA VAL A 276 -16.87 -7.51 0.43
C VAL A 276 -15.55 -7.92 -0.20
N GLN A 277 -15.35 -7.65 -1.49
CA GLN A 277 -14.06 -7.95 -2.09
C GLN A 277 -13.01 -6.96 -1.60
N VAL A 278 -11.96 -7.44 -0.95
CA VAL A 278 -10.84 -6.61 -0.53
C VAL A 278 -10.16 -6.05 -1.79
N PRO A 279 -10.05 -4.72 -1.96
CA PRO A 279 -9.43 -4.14 -3.14
C PRO A 279 -7.89 -4.34 -3.12
N PRO A 280 -7.19 -4.11 -4.25
CA PRO A 280 -5.73 -4.03 -4.30
C PRO A 280 -5.22 -2.93 -3.34
N THR A 281 -4.85 -3.34 -2.13
CA THR A 281 -4.38 -2.47 -1.05
C THR A 281 -3.09 -3.02 -0.48
N ALA A 282 -2.38 -2.20 0.28
CA ALA A 282 -1.17 -2.63 0.97
C ALA A 282 -1.51 -3.76 1.96
N PRO A 283 -0.61 -4.73 2.17
CA PRO A 283 -0.66 -5.58 3.34
C PRO A 283 -0.64 -4.76 4.63
N THR A 284 -1.10 -5.34 5.74
CA THR A 284 -0.90 -4.78 7.07
C THR A 284 0.58 -4.59 7.35
N ILE A 285 0.95 -3.40 7.82
CA ILE A 285 2.32 -3.01 8.17
C ILE A 285 2.33 -2.73 9.67
N ASP A 286 2.70 -3.73 10.47
CA ASP A 286 2.75 -3.65 11.93
C ASP A 286 4.18 -3.71 12.50
N CYS A 287 5.16 -4.10 11.70
CA CYS A 287 6.58 -4.15 12.04
C CYS A 287 7.50 -3.67 10.90
N GLY A 288 8.79 -3.48 11.20
CA GLY A 288 9.83 -3.11 10.22
C GLY A 288 9.93 -1.62 9.90
N CYS A 289 8.96 -0.81 10.30
CA CYS A 289 8.99 0.66 10.19
C CYS A 289 8.50 1.28 11.50
N SER A 290 9.28 2.20 12.06
CA SER A 290 8.92 2.93 13.28
C SER A 290 8.00 4.12 13.01
N LEU A 291 8.03 4.66 11.78
CA LEU A 291 7.32 5.89 11.44
C LEU A 291 5.92 5.70 10.85
N VAL A 292 5.65 4.57 10.20
CA VAL A 292 4.38 4.32 9.48
C VAL A 292 3.87 2.94 9.86
N ARG A 293 2.59 2.86 10.27
CA ARG A 293 1.87 1.59 10.45
C ARG A 293 0.55 1.63 9.72
N VAL A 294 0.16 0.49 9.14
CA VAL A 294 -1.06 0.34 8.34
C VAL A 294 -1.89 -0.81 8.88
N HIS A 295 -3.10 -0.50 9.32
CA HIS A 295 -4.09 -1.45 9.81
C HIS A 295 -5.41 -1.28 9.07
N TYR A 296 -6.29 -2.28 9.16
CA TYR A 296 -7.58 -2.27 8.50
C TYR A 296 -8.70 -2.53 9.50
N GLU A 297 -9.86 -1.90 9.28
CA GLU A 297 -11.05 -2.06 10.09
C GLU A 297 -12.27 -2.20 9.18
N MET A 298 -13.20 -3.10 9.51
CA MET A 298 -14.57 -3.05 9.00
C MET A 298 -15.44 -2.35 10.03
N LEU A 299 -16.04 -1.23 9.64
CA LEU A 299 -16.99 -0.49 10.46
C LEU A 299 -18.40 -0.86 10.03
N TYR A 300 -19.24 -1.24 11.00
CA TYR A 300 -20.68 -1.45 10.77
C TYR A 300 -21.47 -0.46 11.62
N HIS A 301 -22.05 0.53 10.96
CA HIS A 301 -22.85 1.58 11.58
C HIS A 301 -24.33 1.22 11.51
N VAL A 302 -24.97 0.98 12.65
CA VAL A 302 -26.41 0.81 12.79
C VAL A 302 -27.02 2.15 13.16
N ILE A 303 -27.78 2.74 12.23
CA ILE A 303 -28.42 4.04 12.41
C ILE A 303 -29.92 3.82 12.64
N THR A 304 -30.40 4.22 13.81
CA THR A 304 -31.83 4.13 14.17
C THR A 304 -32.66 5.21 13.46
N ALA A 305 -33.98 5.06 13.44
CA ALA A 305 -34.91 6.10 12.95
C ALA A 305 -34.72 7.49 13.58
N LYS A 306 -34.14 7.57 14.79
CA LYS A 306 -33.85 8.82 15.50
C LYS A 306 -32.44 9.37 15.24
N ASN A 307 -31.75 8.87 14.22
CA ASN A 307 -30.37 9.24 13.87
C ASN A 307 -29.35 8.97 14.99
N GLN A 308 -29.66 8.07 15.92
CA GLN A 308 -28.65 7.56 16.85
C GLN A 308 -27.88 6.43 16.17
N GLN A 309 -26.56 6.53 16.17
CA GLN A 309 -25.64 5.59 15.53
C GLN A 309 -24.95 4.73 16.59
N GLN A 310 -24.91 3.43 16.34
CA GLN A 310 -24.01 2.50 17.02
C GLN A 310 -23.04 1.89 16.01
N THR A 311 -21.78 1.72 16.42
CA THR A 311 -20.72 1.27 15.52
C THR A 311 -20.02 0.04 16.07
N PHE A 312 -19.98 -1.03 15.28
CA PHE A 312 -19.05 -2.13 15.50
C PHE A 312 -17.74 -1.83 14.78
N VAL A 313 -16.62 -2.01 15.47
CA VAL A 313 -15.28 -1.91 14.90
C VAL A 313 -14.68 -3.31 14.86
N VAL A 314 -14.51 -3.85 13.66
CA VAL A 314 -13.92 -5.17 13.46
C VAL A 314 -12.50 -4.99 12.92
N PRO A 315 -11.45 -5.29 13.71
CA PRO A 315 -10.09 -5.22 13.21
C PRO A 315 -9.85 -6.30 12.16
N LEU A 316 -9.20 -5.93 11.05
CA LEU A 316 -8.80 -6.83 9.98
C LEU A 316 -7.28 -6.84 9.81
N VAL A 317 -6.75 -8.01 9.44
CA VAL A 317 -5.37 -8.19 8.99
C VAL A 317 -5.38 -8.52 7.51
N VAL A 318 -4.70 -7.70 6.70
CA VAL A 318 -4.53 -7.94 5.26
C VAL A 318 -3.15 -8.56 5.04
N GLY A 319 -3.11 -9.80 4.57
CA GLY A 319 -1.88 -10.54 4.29
C GLY A 319 -1.59 -10.67 2.79
N ILE A 320 -0.53 -11.41 2.47
CA ILE A 320 -0.12 -11.74 1.09
C ILE A 320 -0.29 -13.21 0.73
N VAL A 321 -0.41 -14.10 1.71
CA VAL A 321 -0.70 -15.53 1.50
C VAL A 321 -1.99 -15.87 2.23
N PRO A 322 -3.03 -16.38 1.54
CA PRO A 322 -4.26 -16.78 2.18
C PRO A 322 -4.04 -18.05 3.03
N PRO A 323 -4.83 -18.25 4.10
CA PRO A 323 -4.85 -19.48 4.86
C PRO A 323 -5.14 -20.69 3.95
N ARG A 324 -4.37 -21.76 4.12
CA ARG A 324 -4.45 -23.01 3.34
C ARG A 324 -5.88 -23.54 3.16
N LYS A 325 -6.67 -23.52 4.23
CA LYS A 325 -8.07 -23.97 4.23
C LYS A 325 -8.99 -23.24 3.23
N ARG A 326 -8.59 -22.06 2.75
CA ARG A 326 -9.35 -21.23 1.79
C ARG A 326 -8.78 -21.26 0.38
N TRP A 327 -7.69 -21.98 0.13
CA TRP A 327 -7.12 -22.10 -1.21
C TRP A 327 -8.12 -22.59 -2.28
N PRO A 328 -9.01 -23.56 -2.00
CA PRO A 328 -10.03 -23.98 -2.98
C PRO A 328 -11.00 -22.88 -3.40
N LEU A 329 -11.10 -21.78 -2.65
CA LEU A 329 -11.95 -20.64 -3.01
C LEU A 329 -11.35 -19.81 -4.16
N PHE A 330 -10.06 -19.95 -4.44
CA PHE A 330 -9.36 -19.14 -5.43
C PHE A 330 -9.15 -19.90 -6.74
N LEU A 331 -9.25 -19.15 -7.84
CA LEU A 331 -8.94 -19.64 -9.18
C LEU A 331 -7.46 -20.03 -9.25
N ALA A 332 -7.20 -21.25 -9.71
CA ALA A 332 -5.87 -21.67 -10.11
C ALA A 332 -5.51 -20.98 -11.44
N ASN A 333 -4.94 -19.77 -11.38
CA ASN A 333 -4.40 -19.08 -12.56
C ASN A 333 -3.10 -19.76 -13.02
N ARG A 334 -3.18 -20.98 -13.56
CA ARG A 334 -2.03 -21.71 -14.12
C ARG A 334 -1.84 -21.52 -15.63
N ASN A 335 -2.61 -20.65 -16.29
CA ASN A 335 -2.46 -20.45 -17.74
C ASN A 335 -1.12 -19.75 -18.07
N VAL A 336 -0.30 -20.45 -18.85
CA VAL A 336 1.09 -20.12 -19.14
C VAL A 336 1.19 -19.33 -20.44
N ASP A 337 1.06 -18.01 -20.35
CA ASP A 337 1.48 -17.09 -21.41
C ASP A 337 2.86 -16.49 -21.08
N GLN A 338 3.54 -15.80 -21.99
CA GLN A 338 4.83 -15.13 -21.69
C GLN A 338 4.72 -14.07 -20.57
N THR A 339 3.54 -13.46 -20.40
CA THR A 339 3.21 -12.60 -19.25
C THR A 339 3.15 -13.36 -17.92
N SER A 340 2.94 -14.68 -17.95
CA SER A 340 2.97 -15.55 -16.77
C SER A 340 4.39 -15.78 -16.24
N GLU A 341 5.41 -15.73 -17.09
CA GLU A 341 6.78 -16.06 -16.70
C GLU A 341 7.44 -14.93 -15.90
N ALA A 342 7.28 -13.68 -16.34
CA ALA A 342 7.68 -12.50 -15.55
C ALA A 342 6.91 -12.40 -14.22
N ARG A 343 5.61 -12.73 -14.22
CA ARG A 343 4.80 -12.79 -12.99
C ARG A 343 5.25 -13.92 -12.06
N ARG A 344 5.63 -15.08 -12.62
CA ARG A 344 6.17 -16.21 -11.87
C ARG A 344 7.47 -15.85 -11.17
N GLN A 345 8.40 -15.17 -11.84
CA GLN A 345 9.66 -14.74 -11.22
C GLN A 345 9.43 -13.85 -10.00
N VAL A 346 8.46 -12.94 -10.08
CA VAL A 346 8.09 -12.10 -8.93
C VAL A 346 7.57 -12.94 -7.77
N ILE A 347 6.68 -13.91 -8.03
CA ILE A 347 5.97 -14.67 -6.98
C ILE A 347 6.72 -15.96 -6.56
N GLU A 348 7.78 -16.34 -7.27
CA GLU A 348 8.59 -17.55 -7.03
C GLU A 348 8.99 -17.74 -5.56
N PRO A 349 9.42 -16.70 -4.81
CA PRO A 349 9.76 -16.86 -3.40
C PRO A 349 8.60 -17.37 -2.53
N LEU A 350 7.35 -17.07 -2.89
CA LEU A 350 6.16 -17.58 -2.21
C LEU A 350 5.82 -19.01 -2.62
N LEU A 351 5.94 -19.32 -3.92
CA LEU A 351 5.68 -20.65 -4.46
C LEU A 351 6.62 -21.71 -3.87
N ASN A 352 7.89 -21.36 -3.66
CA ASN A 352 8.88 -22.26 -3.06
C ASN A 352 8.52 -22.69 -1.62
N ASN A 353 7.69 -21.90 -0.92
CA ASN A 353 7.19 -22.25 0.41
C ASN A 353 5.84 -22.98 0.38
N TYR A 354 5.11 -22.90 -0.74
CA TYR A 354 3.74 -23.40 -0.88
C TYR A 354 3.44 -23.83 -2.33
N GLU A 355 3.77 -25.08 -2.68
CA GLU A 355 3.62 -25.62 -4.06
C GLU A 355 2.18 -25.58 -4.58
N ASP A 356 1.19 -25.75 -3.69
CA ASP A 356 -0.24 -25.76 -4.03
C ASP A 356 -0.94 -24.40 -3.85
N MET A 357 -0.19 -23.33 -3.57
CA MET A 357 -0.78 -22.00 -3.40
C MET A 357 -1.48 -21.55 -4.69
N PRO A 358 -2.71 -21.00 -4.60
CA PRO A 358 -3.36 -20.38 -5.74
C PRO A 358 -2.46 -19.30 -6.33
N PHE A 359 -2.31 -19.28 -7.66
CA PHE A 359 -1.41 -18.33 -8.31
C PHE A 359 -2.02 -16.92 -8.28
N PRO A 360 -1.45 -15.96 -7.54
CA PRO A 360 -2.01 -14.62 -7.47
C PRO A 360 -1.62 -13.77 -8.67
N ASP A 361 -2.35 -12.68 -8.86
CA ASP A 361 -1.98 -11.61 -9.76
C ASP A 361 -1.24 -10.50 -9.00
N VAL A 362 -0.54 -9.65 -9.74
CA VAL A 362 0.17 -8.49 -9.22
C VAL A 362 -0.50 -7.24 -9.76
N GLN A 363 -0.95 -6.36 -8.87
CA GLN A 363 -1.65 -5.13 -9.25
C GLN A 363 -1.13 -3.92 -8.49
N GLU A 364 -1.24 -2.74 -9.10
CA GLU A 364 -0.95 -1.48 -8.40
C GLU A 364 -1.91 -1.29 -7.22
N GLN A 365 -1.37 -0.82 -6.10
CA GLN A 365 -2.19 -0.40 -4.96
C GLN A 365 -3.06 0.80 -5.36
N HIS A 366 -4.28 0.86 -4.82
CA HIS A 366 -5.22 1.98 -5.06
C HIS A 366 -4.81 3.28 -4.33
N VAL A 367 -3.73 3.91 -4.79
CA VAL A 367 -3.21 5.20 -4.30
C VAL A 367 -3.17 6.21 -5.44
N ALA A 368 -3.40 7.49 -5.13
CA ALA A 368 -3.27 8.55 -6.10
C ALA A 368 -1.80 8.71 -6.51
N ALA A 369 -1.54 8.92 -7.80
CA ALA A 369 -0.19 9.21 -8.27
C ALA A 369 0.22 10.61 -7.77
N GLN A 370 1.36 10.69 -7.08
CA GLN A 370 1.99 11.95 -6.67
C GLN A 370 3.42 11.97 -7.17
N ASP A 371 3.92 13.16 -7.50
CA ASP A 371 5.33 13.33 -7.84
C ASP A 371 6.17 13.11 -6.59
N VAL A 372 7.09 12.14 -6.64
CA VAL A 372 7.86 11.69 -5.48
C VAL A 372 9.23 12.36 -5.36
N ARG A 373 9.58 13.25 -6.29
CA ARG A 373 10.83 14.02 -6.25
C ARG A 373 10.82 15.01 -5.08
N SER A 374 11.97 15.13 -4.43
CA SER A 374 12.23 16.21 -3.48
C SER A 374 12.61 17.51 -4.20
N GLU A 375 12.49 18.65 -3.52
CA GLU A 375 12.89 19.96 -4.08
C GLU A 375 14.34 19.98 -4.56
N ARG A 376 15.23 19.26 -3.89
CA ARG A 376 16.66 19.15 -4.27
C ARG A 376 16.86 18.36 -5.56
N GLU A 377 15.98 17.40 -5.84
CA GLU A 377 16.05 16.55 -7.01
C GLU A 377 15.53 17.23 -8.28
N LEU A 378 14.70 18.26 -8.16
CA LEU A 378 14.12 18.99 -9.30
C LEU A 378 15.18 19.60 -10.24
N ASN A 379 16.35 19.95 -9.71
CA ASN A 379 17.44 20.51 -10.50
C ASN A 379 18.12 19.46 -11.40
N HIS A 380 18.05 18.18 -11.04
CA HIS A 380 18.76 17.11 -11.73
C HIS A 380 17.82 16.13 -12.46
N LEU A 381 16.56 16.06 -12.02
CA LEU A 381 15.50 15.24 -12.58
C LEU A 381 14.37 16.18 -12.99
N PRO A 382 14.27 16.60 -14.27
CA PRO A 382 13.28 17.58 -14.71
C PRO A 382 11.87 17.01 -14.86
N ASP A 383 11.74 15.71 -15.15
CA ASP A 383 10.46 15.05 -15.35
C ASP A 383 9.86 14.50 -14.04
N PRO A 384 8.53 14.60 -13.85
CA PRO A 384 7.86 14.07 -12.66
C PRO A 384 8.01 12.56 -12.56
N ILE A 385 8.25 12.09 -11.33
CA ILE A 385 8.36 10.65 -11.06
C ILE A 385 7.14 10.24 -10.25
N TYR A 386 6.30 9.41 -10.84
CA TYR A 386 5.14 8.83 -10.16
C TYR A 386 5.47 7.41 -9.69
N PHE A 387 5.01 7.07 -8.50
CA PHE A 387 5.18 5.73 -7.96
C PHE A 387 3.87 5.23 -7.35
N LYS A 388 3.51 4.00 -7.71
CA LYS A 388 2.44 3.24 -7.06
C LYS A 388 3.01 1.88 -6.71
N PRO A 389 3.12 1.55 -5.42
CA PRO A 389 3.56 0.23 -5.01
C PRO A 389 2.61 -0.83 -5.54
N HIS A 390 3.15 -2.01 -5.83
CA HIS A 390 2.34 -3.16 -6.21
C HIS A 390 1.93 -3.98 -4.97
N THR A 391 0.91 -4.81 -5.14
CA THR A 391 0.44 -5.78 -4.14
C THR A 391 -0.01 -7.06 -4.83
N ILE A 392 -0.16 -8.12 -4.04
CA ILE A 392 -0.61 -9.43 -4.47
C ILE A 392 -2.13 -9.49 -4.34
N VAL A 393 -2.81 -9.93 -5.40
CA VAL A 393 -4.27 -10.01 -5.47
C VAL A 393 -4.70 -11.39 -5.94
N TYR A 394 -5.59 -12.03 -5.20
CA TYR A 394 -6.11 -13.34 -5.55
C TYR A 394 -7.45 -13.22 -6.28
N CYS A 395 -7.66 -14.06 -7.29
CA CYS A 395 -8.95 -14.13 -7.96
C CYS A 395 -9.79 -15.22 -7.31
N GLN A 396 -10.83 -14.85 -6.55
CA GLN A 396 -11.75 -15.80 -5.94
C GLN A 396 -12.79 -16.30 -6.97
N HIS A 397 -13.20 -17.57 -6.91
CA HIS A 397 -14.27 -18.11 -7.74
C HIS A 397 -15.55 -17.28 -7.54
N THR A 398 -16.10 -16.74 -8.63
CA THR A 398 -17.38 -16.00 -8.58
C THR A 398 -18.58 -16.92 -8.36
N ALA A 399 -18.40 -18.25 -8.49
CA ALA A 399 -19.44 -19.27 -8.32
C ALA A 399 -19.86 -19.48 -6.84
N ASP A 400 -18.98 -19.23 -5.87
CA ASP A 400 -19.35 -19.33 -4.44
C ASP A 400 -20.24 -18.16 -3.99
N ALA A 401 -20.27 -17.06 -4.75
CA ALA A 401 -21.30 -16.03 -4.59
C ALA A 401 -22.69 -16.52 -5.05
N ALA A 402 -22.77 -17.66 -5.76
CA ALA A 402 -24.02 -18.32 -6.12
C ALA A 402 -24.37 -19.49 -5.18
N GLU A 403 -23.40 -20.23 -4.63
CA GLU A 403 -23.67 -21.23 -3.58
C GLU A 403 -24.00 -20.59 -2.22
N ALA A 404 -23.39 -19.44 -1.88
CA ALA A 404 -23.86 -18.61 -0.76
C ALA A 404 -25.30 -18.11 -0.96
N LYS A 405 -25.80 -18.02 -2.21
CA LYS A 405 -27.20 -17.71 -2.52
C LYS A 405 -28.13 -18.91 -2.39
N GLN A 406 -27.63 -20.15 -2.60
CA GLN A 406 -28.47 -21.36 -2.51
C GLN A 406 -28.73 -21.82 -1.07
N ASN A 407 -27.79 -21.59 -0.15
CA ASN A 407 -28.00 -21.89 1.29
C ASN A 407 -28.79 -20.81 2.05
N ALA A 408 -29.27 -19.77 1.36
CA ALA A 408 -30.05 -18.65 1.91
C ALA A 408 -31.54 -18.70 1.50
N THR A 409 -32.12 -19.89 1.34
CA THR A 409 -33.58 -20.05 1.14
C THR A 409 -34.33 -19.70 2.43
N GLY A 410 -34.51 -18.41 2.68
CA GLY A 410 -35.31 -17.89 3.80
C GLY A 410 -35.28 -16.37 4.01
N GLY A 411 -34.34 -15.63 3.40
CA GLY A 411 -34.26 -14.17 3.52
C GLY A 411 -34.00 -13.53 2.17
N GLY A 412 -34.77 -12.51 1.80
CA GLY A 412 -34.72 -11.86 0.49
C GLY A 412 -33.31 -11.47 0.06
N VAL A 413 -32.88 -11.99 -1.10
CA VAL A 413 -31.60 -11.68 -1.72
C VAL A 413 -31.67 -10.28 -2.33
N PHE A 414 -31.00 -9.31 -1.72
CA PHE A 414 -30.76 -8.00 -2.32
C PHE A 414 -29.30 -7.94 -2.77
N SER A 415 -29.03 -7.92 -4.08
CA SER A 415 -27.69 -7.69 -4.60
C SER A 415 -27.25 -6.26 -4.26
N LEU A 416 -26.44 -6.09 -3.21
CA LEU A 416 -25.97 -4.77 -2.78
C LEU A 416 -24.65 -4.44 -3.49
N ARG A 417 -24.60 -3.29 -4.19
CA ARG A 417 -23.38 -2.82 -4.88
C ARG A 417 -22.51 -2.00 -3.93
N TRP A 418 -21.36 -2.55 -3.54
CA TRP A 418 -20.26 -1.81 -2.92
C TRP A 418 -19.75 -0.72 -3.87
N ARG A 419 -19.54 0.49 -3.36
CA ARG A 419 -19.00 1.62 -4.13
C ARG A 419 -17.62 2.01 -3.60
N LYS A 420 -16.72 2.40 -4.50
CA LYS A 420 -15.48 3.09 -4.13
C LYS A 420 -15.84 4.45 -3.55
N ALA A 421 -15.44 4.73 -2.31
CA ALA A 421 -15.61 6.05 -1.74
C ALA A 421 -14.57 7.00 -2.36
N GLN A 422 -15.02 8.15 -2.88
CA GLN A 422 -14.08 9.24 -3.17
C GLN A 422 -13.54 9.73 -1.83
N SER A 423 -12.22 9.78 -1.69
CA SER A 423 -11.57 10.26 -0.47
C SER A 423 -12.02 11.68 -0.21
N ILE A 424 -12.92 11.87 0.74
CA ILE A 424 -13.19 13.19 1.30
C ILE A 424 -11.94 13.53 2.12
N PRO A 425 -11.25 14.66 1.88
CA PRO A 425 -10.20 15.10 2.79
C PRO A 425 -10.82 15.20 4.18
N ALA A 426 -10.31 14.42 5.13
CA ALA A 426 -10.82 14.39 6.49
C ALA A 426 -10.53 15.72 7.18
N ILE A 427 -11.40 16.71 6.99
CA ILE A 427 -11.62 17.77 7.98
C ILE A 427 -12.61 17.18 8.97
N VAL A 428 -12.10 16.30 9.85
CA VAL A 428 -12.79 15.96 11.10
C VAL A 428 -11.74 15.95 12.19
N THR A 429 -11.33 17.15 12.60
CA THR A 429 -11.03 17.41 14.00
C THR A 429 -12.36 17.35 14.76
N ALA A 430 -12.67 16.20 15.33
CA ALA A 430 -13.61 16.09 16.42
C ALA A 430 -13.07 15.03 17.38
N GLU A 431 -12.68 15.53 18.55
CA GLU A 431 -12.20 14.79 19.71
C GLU A 431 -13.11 13.59 20.01
N TYR A 432 -12.48 12.48 20.41
CA TYR A 432 -13.13 11.39 21.13
C TYR A 432 -12.35 11.06 22.40
N ARG A 433 -12.24 12.06 23.29
CA ARG A 433 -12.70 12.05 24.68
C ARG A 433 -12.20 13.29 25.41
#